data_AF-A0A925MCR8-F1
#
_entry.id   AF-A0A925MCR8-F1
#
_cell.length_a   1.000
_cell.length_b   1.000
_cell.length_c   1.000
_cell.angle_alpha   90.00
_cell.angle_beta   90.00
_cell.angle_gamma   90.00
#
_symmetry.space_group_name_H-M   'P 1'
#
loop_
_entity.id
_entity.type
_entity.pdbx_description
1 polymer ?
#
loop_
_entity_poly.entity_id
_entity_poly.type
_entity_poly.pdbx_seq_one_letter_code
_entity_poly.pdbx_strand_id
1 'polypeptide(L)'
;MRSIEEEWRTLASRGTGGLFRGPEWLIPWWQAYHATLHAELYVLVGRAIEGDASGTTAGEIVCIAPLYRRTVKVALLDTRELRMIGDAGPRPPALDLLARAGWEDRAGTALARKLIEESATWDLIDLEPLADPSRLRAQLVQRLAPHGFTVESSPSAGGAIRIALALAPIDATEATRVVATSG
;
A
#
# COMPACT_ATOMS: atom_id res chain seq x y z
N MET A 1 -11.67 9.18 -4.14
CA MET A 1 -11.07 8.46 -5.29
C MET A 1 -11.20 9.22 -6.60
N ARG A 2 -12.39 9.68 -7.03
CA ARG A 2 -12.56 10.37 -8.33
C ARG A 2 -11.70 11.63 -8.52
N SER A 3 -11.40 12.36 -7.44
CA SER A 3 -10.60 13.59 -7.49
C SER A 3 -9.11 13.40 -7.78
N ILE A 4 -8.61 12.15 -7.77
CA ILE A 4 -7.20 11.81 -8.06
C ILE A 4 -7.09 10.81 -9.22
N GLU A 5 -8.18 10.59 -9.96
CA GLU A 5 -8.29 9.49 -10.91
C GLU A 5 -7.33 9.65 -12.09
N GLU A 6 -7.13 10.88 -12.56
CA GLU A 6 -6.22 11.18 -13.68
C GLU A 6 -4.76 10.99 -13.27
N GLU A 7 -4.37 11.50 -12.10
CA GLU A 7 -3.01 11.32 -11.58
C GLU A 7 -2.74 9.85 -11.22
N TRP A 8 -3.73 9.14 -10.68
CA TRP A 8 -3.62 7.70 -10.43
C TRP A 8 -3.42 6.94 -11.74
N ARG A 9 -4.26 7.17 -12.74
CA ARG A 9 -4.11 6.58 -14.09
C ARG A 9 -2.73 6.84 -14.67
N THR A 10 -2.20 8.05 -14.48
CA THR A 10 -0.86 8.45 -14.93
C THR A 10 0.25 7.66 -14.22
N LEU A 11 0.15 7.44 -12.91
CA LEU A 11 1.09 6.59 -12.18
C LEU A 11 0.94 5.11 -12.56
N ALA A 12 -0.31 4.65 -12.72
CA ALA A 12 -0.64 3.28 -13.07
C ALA A 12 -0.27 2.90 -14.52
N SER A 13 -0.09 3.85 -15.44
CA SER A 13 0.34 3.55 -16.81
C SER A 13 1.84 3.20 -16.92
N ARG A 14 2.65 3.48 -15.90
CA ARG A 14 4.13 3.33 -15.93
C ARG A 14 4.63 1.93 -15.56
N GLY A 15 4.73 1.00 -16.51
CA GLY A 15 5.20 -0.37 -16.28
C GLY A 15 4.20 -1.41 -16.77
N THR A 16 4.45 -2.69 -16.45
CA THR A 16 3.56 -3.78 -16.86
C THR A 16 2.30 -3.84 -16.01
N GLY A 17 1.18 -4.31 -16.57
CA GLY A 17 -0.06 -4.52 -15.83
C GLY A 17 -0.82 -3.25 -15.45
N GLY A 18 -0.61 -2.14 -16.17
CA GLY A 18 -1.20 -0.84 -15.84
C GLY A 18 -2.71 -0.81 -15.65
N LEU A 19 -3.44 -1.68 -16.36
CA LEU A 19 -4.88 -1.86 -16.19
C LEU A 19 -5.27 -2.27 -14.76
N PHE A 20 -4.59 -3.27 -14.19
CA PHE A 20 -5.01 -3.91 -12.92
C PHE A 20 -4.69 -3.09 -11.68
N ARG A 21 -3.75 -2.15 -11.80
CA ARG A 21 -3.35 -1.23 -10.73
C ARG A 21 -3.92 0.19 -10.91
N GLY A 22 -4.64 0.42 -12.00
CA GLY A 22 -5.28 1.68 -12.33
C GLY A 22 -6.69 1.81 -11.78
N PRO A 23 -7.25 3.04 -11.77
CA PRO A 23 -8.60 3.29 -11.32
C PRO A 23 -9.67 2.52 -12.12
N GLU A 24 -9.41 2.23 -13.39
CA GLU A 24 -10.32 1.52 -14.31
C GLU A 24 -10.64 0.11 -13.84
N TRP A 25 -9.71 -0.53 -13.13
CA TRP A 25 -9.93 -1.84 -12.52
C TRP A 25 -10.30 -1.71 -11.05
N LEU A 26 -9.56 -0.90 -10.30
CA LEU A 26 -9.64 -0.88 -8.85
C LEU A 26 -10.90 -0.18 -8.32
N ILE A 27 -11.43 0.84 -9.01
CA ILE A 27 -12.67 1.50 -8.59
C ILE A 27 -13.89 0.58 -8.81
N PRO A 28 -14.10 -0.03 -9.99
CA PRO A 28 -15.19 -0.98 -10.18
C PRO A 28 -15.09 -2.18 -9.24
N TRP A 29 -13.87 -2.72 -9.05
CA TRP A 29 -13.65 -3.78 -8.07
C TRP A 29 -14.08 -3.34 -6.67
N TRP A 30 -13.67 -2.16 -6.22
CA TRP A 30 -14.04 -1.64 -4.90
C TRP A 30 -15.56 -1.55 -4.76
N GLN A 31 -16.24 -0.97 -5.75
CA GLN A 31 -17.68 -0.84 -5.77
C GLN A 31 -18.40 -2.19 -5.69
N ALA A 32 -17.87 -3.23 -6.35
CA ALA A 32 -18.45 -4.56 -6.37
C ALA A 32 -18.25 -5.34 -5.06
N TYR A 33 -17.11 -5.18 -4.38
CA TYR A 33 -16.72 -6.10 -3.29
C TYR A 33 -16.73 -5.50 -1.88
N HIS A 34 -16.58 -4.18 -1.72
CA HIS A 34 -16.36 -3.60 -0.38
C HIS A 34 -17.46 -3.93 0.64
N ALA A 35 -18.73 -3.90 0.21
CA ALA A 35 -19.87 -4.19 1.08
C ALA A 35 -19.85 -5.65 1.57
N THR A 36 -19.61 -6.60 0.67
CA THR A 36 -19.51 -8.04 0.96
C THR A 36 -18.31 -8.35 1.85
N LEU A 37 -17.21 -7.60 1.69
CA LEU A 37 -16.01 -7.74 2.50
C LEU A 37 -16.10 -7.05 3.86
N HIS A 38 -17.18 -6.29 4.13
CA HIS A 38 -17.29 -5.36 5.26
C HIS A 38 -16.03 -4.49 5.40
N ALA A 39 -15.55 -3.99 4.26
CA ALA A 39 -14.29 -3.28 4.14
C ALA A 39 -14.49 -1.77 4.10
N GLU A 40 -13.52 -1.05 4.65
CA GLU A 40 -13.40 0.40 4.60
C GLU A 40 -12.27 0.80 3.67
N LEU A 41 -12.49 1.85 2.90
CA LEU A 41 -11.47 2.34 1.96
C LEU A 41 -10.29 2.92 2.73
N TYR A 42 -9.07 2.55 2.36
CA TYR A 42 -7.85 3.07 2.97
C TYR A 42 -6.79 3.32 1.90
N VAL A 43 -6.80 4.51 1.29
CA VAL A 43 -5.87 4.83 0.20
C VAL A 43 -4.87 5.87 0.69
N LEU A 44 -3.58 5.50 0.72
CA LEU A 44 -2.52 6.46 1.00
C LEU A 44 -2.07 7.12 -0.30
N VAL A 45 -1.97 8.46 -0.27
CA VAL A 45 -1.52 9.28 -1.39
C VAL A 45 -0.34 10.11 -0.93
N GLY A 46 0.82 9.95 -1.59
CA GLY A 46 1.99 10.78 -1.36
C GLY A 46 2.12 11.84 -2.44
N ARG A 47 2.27 13.09 -2.02
CA ARG A 47 2.52 14.24 -2.90
C ARG A 47 3.94 14.77 -2.72
N ALA A 48 4.55 15.20 -3.81
CA ALA A 48 5.83 15.87 -3.78
C ALA A 48 5.70 17.20 -3.01
N ILE A 49 6.64 17.50 -2.11
CA ILE A 49 6.67 18.80 -1.41
C ILE A 49 7.47 19.82 -2.19
N GLU A 50 8.44 19.35 -2.97
CA GLU A 50 9.28 20.15 -3.84
C GLU A 50 9.38 19.49 -5.22
N GLY A 51 9.71 20.29 -6.22
CA GLY A 51 10.02 19.76 -7.54
C GLY A 51 11.41 19.14 -7.62
N ASP A 52 11.66 18.38 -8.68
CA ASP A 52 12.97 17.79 -8.92
C ASP A 52 13.43 17.93 -10.38
N ALA A 53 14.68 17.55 -10.64
CA ALA A 53 15.27 17.61 -11.98
C ALA A 53 14.58 16.69 -13.01
N SER A 54 13.67 15.81 -12.58
CA SER A 54 12.85 14.97 -13.47
C SER A 54 11.56 15.67 -13.94
N GLY A 55 11.36 16.94 -13.55
CA GLY A 55 10.19 17.73 -13.91
C GLY A 55 8.98 17.45 -13.02
N THR A 56 9.16 16.83 -11.86
CA THR A 56 8.09 16.73 -10.85
C THR A 56 7.87 18.11 -10.24
N THR A 57 6.62 18.48 -9.98
CA THR A 57 6.28 19.75 -9.32
C THR A 57 5.75 19.53 -7.90
N ALA A 58 5.88 20.54 -7.03
CA ALA A 58 5.29 20.49 -5.70
C ALA A 58 3.76 20.30 -5.79
N GLY A 59 3.21 19.40 -4.97
CA GLY A 59 1.80 19.02 -4.95
C GLY A 59 1.44 17.86 -5.88
N GLU A 60 2.30 17.48 -6.82
CA GLU A 60 2.06 16.36 -7.74
C GLU A 60 2.04 15.01 -6.99
N ILE A 61 1.13 14.11 -7.36
CA ILE A 61 1.10 12.76 -6.76
C ILE A 61 2.30 11.96 -7.26
N VAL A 62 3.10 11.46 -6.32
CA VAL A 62 4.30 10.67 -6.60
C VAL A 62 4.19 9.23 -6.12
N CYS A 63 3.23 8.92 -5.24
CA CYS A 63 2.92 7.53 -4.90
C CYS A 63 1.47 7.33 -4.45
N ILE A 64 0.97 6.10 -4.64
CA ILE A 64 -0.36 5.67 -4.20
C ILE A 64 -0.25 4.24 -3.64
N ALA A 65 -0.82 4.02 -2.45
CA ALA A 65 -1.07 2.68 -1.92
C ALA A 65 -2.58 2.42 -1.91
N PRO A 66 -3.13 1.70 -2.91
CA PRO A 66 -4.55 1.43 -3.00
C PRO A 66 -4.92 0.25 -2.10
N LEU A 67 -5.16 0.54 -0.83
CA LEU A 67 -5.50 -0.46 0.18
C LEU A 67 -6.97 -0.33 0.61
N TYR A 68 -7.42 -1.34 1.34
CA TYR A 68 -8.62 -1.28 2.16
C TYR A 68 -8.33 -1.92 3.52
N ARG A 69 -9.13 -1.54 4.50
CA ARG A 69 -9.11 -2.13 5.83
C ARG A 69 -10.34 -3.02 6.03
N ARG A 70 -10.19 -4.15 6.68
CA ARG A 70 -11.31 -4.97 7.16
C ARG A 70 -10.98 -5.62 8.49
N THR A 71 -11.99 -6.10 9.19
CA THR A 71 -11.80 -6.96 10.37
C THR A 71 -12.07 -8.41 10.00
N VAL A 72 -11.10 -9.28 10.28
CA VAL A 72 -11.21 -10.73 10.08
C VAL A 72 -10.97 -11.47 11.39
N LYS A 73 -11.48 -12.70 11.51
CA LYS A 73 -11.17 -13.57 12.63
C LYS A 73 -9.90 -14.38 12.34
N VAL A 74 -8.85 -14.15 13.13
CA VAL A 74 -7.62 -14.95 13.12
C VAL A 74 -7.48 -15.62 14.49
N ALA A 75 -7.50 -16.96 14.53
CA ALA A 75 -7.45 -17.73 15.79
C ALA A 75 -8.46 -17.22 16.86
N LEU A 76 -9.70 -16.94 16.43
CA LEU A 76 -10.80 -16.39 17.26
C LEU A 76 -10.66 -14.92 17.70
N LEU A 77 -9.54 -14.26 17.41
CA LEU A 77 -9.34 -12.83 17.67
C LEU A 77 -9.77 -11.98 16.48
N ASP A 78 -10.35 -10.81 16.75
CA ASP A 78 -10.57 -9.80 15.72
C ASP A 78 -9.23 -9.18 15.31
N THR A 79 -8.94 -9.19 14.02
CA THR A 79 -7.70 -8.66 13.44
C THR A 79 -8.05 -7.66 12.35
N ARG A 80 -7.56 -6.43 12.50
CA ARG A 80 -7.73 -5.34 11.53
C ARG A 80 -6.65 -5.47 10.45
N GLU A 81 -7.06 -5.92 9.29
CA GLU A 81 -6.18 -6.25 8.18
C GLU A 81 -6.22 -5.14 7.12
N LEU A 82 -5.04 -4.69 6.68
CA LEU A 82 -4.84 -3.92 5.46
C LEU A 82 -4.54 -4.87 4.29
N ARG A 83 -5.27 -4.73 3.18
CA ARG A 83 -5.03 -5.49 1.94
C ARG A 83 -5.13 -4.60 0.72
N MET A 84 -4.59 -5.06 -0.40
CA MET A 84 -4.71 -4.39 -1.69
C MET A 84 -6.15 -4.39 -2.19
N ILE A 85 -6.65 -3.24 -2.65
CA ILE A 85 -7.84 -3.20 -3.51
C ILE A 85 -7.56 -4.12 -4.71
N GLY A 86 -8.52 -4.96 -5.09
CA GLY A 86 -8.34 -5.95 -6.16
C GLY A 86 -8.02 -7.36 -5.68
N ASP A 87 -7.77 -7.56 -4.38
CA ASP A 87 -7.27 -8.83 -3.82
C ASP A 87 -8.36 -9.76 -3.23
N ALA A 88 -9.58 -9.70 -3.75
CA ALA A 88 -10.60 -10.71 -3.47
C ALA A 88 -11.27 -11.12 -4.79
N GLY A 89 -11.58 -12.42 -4.90
CA GLY A 89 -12.01 -13.03 -6.16
C GLY A 89 -10.82 -13.50 -7.02
N PRO A 90 -10.99 -13.57 -8.36
CA PRO A 90 -9.89 -13.91 -9.27
C PRO A 90 -8.76 -12.88 -9.13
N ARG A 91 -7.61 -13.31 -8.61
CA ARG A 91 -6.49 -12.40 -8.35
C ARG A 91 -5.90 -11.89 -9.67
N PRO A 92 -5.90 -10.57 -9.92
CA PRO A 92 -5.22 -10.03 -11.08
C PRO A 92 -3.69 -10.14 -10.89
N PRO A 93 -2.92 -10.41 -11.95
CA PRO A 93 -1.51 -10.78 -11.86
C PRO A 93 -0.55 -9.63 -11.52
N ALA A 94 -1.05 -8.38 -11.37
CA ALA A 94 -0.21 -7.19 -11.35
C ALA A 94 -0.71 -6.08 -10.41
N LEU A 95 -1.26 -6.44 -9.25
CA LEU A 95 -1.47 -5.42 -8.20
C LEU A 95 -0.11 -4.94 -7.72
N ASP A 96 0.00 -3.64 -7.47
CA ASP A 96 1.18 -3.10 -6.82
C ASP A 96 0.85 -1.79 -6.10
N LEU A 97 1.75 -1.38 -5.23
CA LEU A 97 1.85 0.00 -4.80
C LEU A 97 2.44 0.80 -5.96
N LEU A 98 2.03 2.06 -6.11
CA LEU A 98 2.48 2.91 -7.21
C LEU A 98 3.47 3.93 -6.70
N ALA A 99 4.57 4.10 -7.44
CA ALA A 99 5.47 5.23 -7.29
C ALA A 99 5.88 5.77 -8.67
N ARG A 100 6.14 7.07 -8.72
CA ARG A 100 6.80 7.71 -9.85
C ARG A 100 8.23 7.15 -9.98
N ALA A 101 8.68 6.96 -11.21
CA ALA A 101 10.06 6.55 -11.49
C ALA A 101 11.05 7.54 -10.86
N GLY A 102 12.03 7.04 -10.11
CA GLY A 102 13.00 7.83 -9.36
C GLY A 102 12.53 8.27 -7.97
N TRP A 103 11.27 8.02 -7.61
CA TRP A 103 10.69 8.36 -6.31
C TRP A 103 10.46 7.14 -5.42
N GLU A 104 10.77 5.92 -5.87
CA GLU A 104 10.42 4.67 -5.19
C GLU A 104 10.94 4.61 -3.74
N ASP A 105 12.17 5.08 -3.51
CA ASP A 105 12.77 5.09 -2.17
C ASP A 105 12.08 6.10 -1.24
N ARG A 106 11.88 7.34 -1.71
CA ARG A 106 11.19 8.39 -0.94
C ARG A 106 9.72 8.04 -0.69
N ALA A 107 9.06 7.46 -1.70
CA ALA A 107 7.70 6.97 -1.62
C ALA A 107 7.59 5.83 -0.60
N GLY A 108 8.48 4.85 -0.66
CA GLY A 108 8.55 3.77 0.33
C GLY A 108 8.75 4.30 1.74
N THR A 109 9.62 5.30 1.93
CA THR A 109 9.80 5.99 3.22
C THR A 109 8.52 6.64 3.71
N ALA A 110 7.86 7.42 2.85
CA ALA A 110 6.66 8.13 3.22
C ALA A 110 5.50 7.18 3.57
N LEU A 111 5.31 6.13 2.77
CA LEU A 111 4.27 5.12 3.00
C LEU A 111 4.53 4.33 4.28
N ALA A 112 5.76 3.87 4.50
CA ALA A 112 6.11 3.15 5.72
C ALA A 112 5.90 4.03 6.96
N ARG A 113 6.36 5.29 6.93
CA ARG A 113 6.16 6.22 8.05
C ARG A 113 4.68 6.39 8.36
N LYS A 114 3.84 6.59 7.34
CA LYS A 114 2.39 6.72 7.55
C LYS A 114 1.76 5.47 8.15
N LEU A 115 2.16 4.29 7.68
CA LEU A 115 1.71 3.02 8.27
C LEU A 115 2.13 2.87 9.73
N ILE A 116 3.34 3.34 10.10
CA ILE A 116 3.83 3.36 11.49
C ILE A 116 3.01 4.34 12.35
N GLU A 117 2.81 5.57 11.87
CA GLU A 117 2.01 6.60 12.54
C GLU A 117 0.58 6.11 12.82
N GLU A 118 0.02 5.31 11.91
CA GLU A 118 -1.34 4.77 12.01
C GLU A 118 -1.39 3.32 12.51
N SER A 119 -0.29 2.82 13.06
CA SER A 119 -0.15 1.46 13.59
C SER A 119 -1.25 1.10 14.61
N ALA A 120 -1.74 2.06 15.38
CA ALA A 120 -2.86 1.83 16.29
C ALA A 120 -4.19 1.45 15.59
N THR A 121 -4.29 1.58 14.26
CA THR A 121 -5.53 1.40 13.48
C THR A 121 -5.58 0.11 12.65
N TRP A 122 -4.50 -0.66 12.63
CA TRP A 122 -4.37 -1.91 11.91
C TRP A 122 -3.45 -2.87 12.66
N ASP A 123 -3.66 -4.18 12.51
CA ASP A 123 -2.88 -5.22 13.20
C ASP A 123 -1.99 -6.00 12.24
N LEU A 124 -2.44 -6.11 10.99
CA LEU A 124 -1.80 -6.87 9.92
C LEU A 124 -1.88 -6.10 8.60
N ILE A 125 -0.82 -6.13 7.80
CA ILE A 125 -0.88 -5.79 6.37
C ILE A 125 -0.45 -6.98 5.53
N ASP A 126 -1.29 -7.38 4.56
CA ASP A 126 -1.03 -8.50 3.65
C ASP A 126 -0.56 -7.98 2.29
N LEU A 127 0.70 -8.26 1.97
CA LEU A 127 1.36 -7.84 0.74
C LEU A 127 1.57 -8.99 -0.27
N GLU A 128 0.98 -10.17 -0.03
CA GLU A 128 0.93 -11.28 -1.00
C GLU A 128 0.57 -10.86 -2.44
N PRO A 129 -0.40 -9.94 -2.67
CA PRO A 129 -0.90 -9.67 -4.01
C PRO A 129 0.03 -8.78 -4.85
N LEU A 130 1.03 -8.16 -4.21
CA LEU A 130 1.96 -7.30 -4.90
C LEU A 130 2.79 -8.10 -5.91
N ALA A 131 3.01 -7.52 -7.10
CA ALA A 131 3.87 -8.08 -8.12
C ALA A 131 5.23 -8.53 -7.56
N ASP A 132 5.79 -9.60 -8.12
CA ASP A 132 7.13 -10.09 -7.77
C ASP A 132 8.05 -10.00 -9.00
N PRO A 133 9.10 -9.15 -8.98
CA PRO A 133 9.51 -8.26 -7.90
C PRO A 133 8.66 -6.98 -7.79
N SER A 134 8.42 -6.51 -6.56
CA SER A 134 7.89 -5.16 -6.27
C SER A 134 8.92 -4.36 -5.47
N ARG A 135 9.33 -3.21 -6.03
CA ARG A 135 10.29 -2.31 -5.36
C ARG A 135 9.69 -1.73 -4.09
N LEU A 136 8.44 -1.30 -4.12
CA LEU A 136 7.80 -0.71 -2.95
C LEU A 136 7.52 -1.75 -1.86
N ARG A 137 7.24 -3.01 -2.22
CA ARG A 137 7.18 -4.11 -1.24
C ARG A 137 8.49 -4.24 -0.47
N ALA A 138 9.62 -4.29 -1.17
CA ALA A 138 10.94 -4.36 -0.55
C ALA A 138 11.21 -3.15 0.36
N GLN A 139 10.87 -1.94 -0.10
CA GLN A 139 11.06 -0.72 0.67
C GLN A 139 10.21 -0.66 1.94
N LEU A 140 8.96 -1.15 1.90
CA LEU A 140 8.10 -1.25 3.08
C LEU A 140 8.67 -2.24 4.10
N VAL A 141 9.04 -3.44 3.66
CA VAL A 141 9.65 -4.47 4.55
C VAL A 141 10.90 -3.92 5.24
N GLN A 142 11.81 -3.32 4.47
CA GLN A 142 13.07 -2.77 4.99
C GLN A 142 12.85 -1.67 6.04
N ARG A 143 11.75 -0.92 5.94
CA ARG A 143 11.45 0.22 6.84
C ARG A 143 10.57 -0.13 8.01
N LEU A 144 9.68 -1.10 7.87
CA LEU A 144 8.79 -1.51 8.94
C LEU A 144 9.51 -2.46 9.91
N ALA A 145 10.41 -3.33 9.43
CA ALA A 145 11.13 -4.26 10.29
C ALA A 145 11.92 -3.59 11.44
N PRO A 146 12.70 -2.49 11.22
CA PRO A 146 13.40 -1.79 12.30
C PRO A 146 12.47 -1.18 13.37
N HIS A 147 11.21 -0.95 13.02
CA HIS A 147 10.20 -0.41 13.94
C HIS A 147 9.46 -1.51 14.70
N GLY A 148 9.94 -2.76 14.68
CA GLY A 148 9.40 -3.89 15.45
C GLY A 148 8.33 -4.70 14.74
N PHE A 149 8.01 -4.38 13.49
CA PHE A 149 7.05 -5.16 12.71
C PHE A 149 7.66 -6.48 12.26
N THR A 150 7.01 -7.59 12.57
CA THR A 150 7.49 -8.92 12.20
C THR A 150 7.12 -9.22 10.76
N VAL A 151 8.09 -9.66 9.96
CA VAL A 151 7.90 -10.08 8.57
C VAL A 151 7.71 -11.59 8.53
N GLU A 152 6.50 -12.06 8.27
CA GLU A 152 6.26 -13.48 8.04
C GLU A 152 6.16 -13.75 6.55
N SER A 153 7.04 -14.61 6.05
CA SER A 153 6.96 -15.17 4.70
C SER A 153 6.33 -16.56 4.76
N SER A 154 5.15 -16.73 4.15
CA SER A 154 4.55 -18.05 3.97
C SER A 154 4.46 -18.36 2.47
N PRO A 155 4.93 -19.54 2.01
CA PRO A 155 4.56 -20.03 0.70
C PRO A 155 3.07 -20.35 0.74
N SER A 156 2.25 -19.42 0.24
CA SER A 156 0.83 -19.65 0.07
C SER A 156 0.60 -20.88 -0.82
N ALA A 157 -0.56 -21.53 -0.73
CA ALA A 157 -0.94 -22.74 -1.46
C ALA A 157 -1.00 -22.59 -3.01
N GLY A 158 -0.41 -21.53 -3.57
CA GLY A 158 -0.24 -21.26 -5.00
C GLY A 158 1.12 -20.67 -5.37
N GLY A 159 2.13 -20.72 -4.48
CA GLY A 159 3.51 -20.32 -4.78
C GLY A 159 3.82 -18.83 -4.58
N ALA A 160 2.88 -18.01 -4.09
CA ALA A 160 3.15 -16.61 -3.75
C ALA A 160 3.66 -16.49 -2.31
N ILE A 161 4.68 -15.64 -2.09
CA ILE A 161 5.19 -15.34 -0.75
C ILE A 161 4.20 -14.34 -0.12
N ARG A 162 3.40 -14.81 0.83
CA ARG A 162 2.64 -13.91 1.70
C ARG A 162 3.61 -13.18 2.59
N ILE A 163 3.60 -11.85 2.57
CA ILE A 163 4.35 -11.03 3.52
C ILE A 163 3.33 -10.36 4.43
N ALA A 164 3.29 -10.83 5.68
CA ALA A 164 2.53 -10.22 6.75
C ALA A 164 3.46 -9.34 7.58
N LEU A 165 3.03 -8.11 7.89
CA LEU A 165 3.67 -7.27 8.90
C LEU A 165 2.73 -7.18 10.09
N ALA A 166 3.09 -7.80 11.22
CA ALA A 166 2.33 -7.72 12.47
C ALA A 166 2.88 -6.60 13.35
N LEU A 167 2.01 -5.93 14.11
CA LEU A 167 2.35 -4.79 14.97
C LEU A 167 3.60 -4.98 15.83
N ALA A 168 4.36 -3.88 15.93
CA ALA A 168 5.48 -3.74 16.84
C ALA A 168 5.06 -3.51 18.30
N PRO A 169 5.86 -3.94 19.28
CA PRO A 169 5.71 -3.50 20.68
C PRO A 169 5.84 -1.98 20.78
N ILE A 170 5.07 -1.41 21.70
CA ILE A 170 5.05 0.02 22.04
C ILE A 170 6.43 0.37 22.63
N ASP A 171 7.36 0.89 21.83
CA ASP A 171 8.42 1.85 22.22
C ASP A 171 9.45 2.01 21.09
N ALA A 172 9.36 3.08 20.30
CA ALA A 172 10.52 3.65 19.59
C ALA A 172 10.24 5.09 19.12
N THR A 173 10.96 6.03 19.73
CA THR A 173 10.88 7.49 19.56
C THR A 173 11.51 8.00 18.25
N GLU A 174 11.04 9.17 17.84
CA GLU A 174 11.24 9.97 16.62
C GLU A 174 12.66 10.08 16.00
N ALA A 175 12.68 10.18 14.66
CA ALA A 175 13.30 11.31 13.95
C ALA A 175 12.86 11.43 12.46
N THR A 176 12.57 12.67 12.04
CA THR A 176 12.87 13.30 10.73
C THR A 176 11.75 13.57 9.69
N ARG A 177 11.87 14.80 9.15
CA ARG A 177 11.04 15.61 8.24
C ARG A 177 10.56 14.93 6.93
N VAL A 178 9.66 15.59 6.20
CA VAL A 178 8.20 15.32 6.15
C VAL A 178 7.87 14.99 4.68
N VAL A 179 7.00 14.01 4.44
CA VAL A 179 6.13 13.86 3.26
C VAL A 179 4.74 13.79 3.88
N ALA A 180 3.88 14.74 3.54
CA ALA A 180 2.53 14.77 4.08
C ALA A 180 1.69 13.69 3.38
N THR A 181 1.14 12.77 4.15
CA THR A 181 0.19 11.76 3.69
C THR A 181 -1.15 12.07 4.33
N SER A 182 -2.18 12.27 3.50
CA SER A 182 -3.57 12.44 3.95
C SER A 182 -4.30 11.12 3.79
N GLY A 183 -5.03 10.70 4.83
CA GLY A 183 -6.00 9.61 4.84
C GLY A 183 -7.40 10.17 5.05
#